data_AF-A0A7V2TBP9-F1
#
_entry.id   AF-A0A7V2TBP9-F1
#
_cell.length_a   1.000
_cell.length_b   1.000
_cell.length_c   1.000
_cell.angle_alpha   90.00
_cell.angle_beta   90.00
_cell.angle_gamma   90.00
#
_symmetry.space_group_name_H-M   'P 1'
#
loop_
_entity.id
_entity.type
_entity.pdbx_description
1 polymer ?
#
loop_
_entity_poly.entity_id
_entity_poly.type
_entity_poly.pdbx_seq_one_letter_code
_entity_poly.pdbx_strand_id
1 'polypeptide(L)'
;AGRIDLATYEPRTFAELLEDGSLVRRRWTVGEVEALLKPRGGALFPPGEPADLFLELVTGLATPARIGRNLLGDKPYEKAMAGLRLGDQLLFVAGRGRWSFKGTEWRRSGLFDRLRLVQGERELAFRAEDHLRVEKLALADAPEFRELALFVLRKESGFDPAAPWRLQIRADGWNEGGDPVPVVLELAYRLPDRYLRPAETAALRPPWVDVWLARKWDVAILAVVLVFLTGILFAQDRIARNRRLHRRLRMAFLAFTLVWLGWYASAQLSVLNVLTFGDALRRGFEWDFFLLEPLIFVLWSYVAVVLLFWGRGVYCGWLCPFGALQELLSMIAQRLRIRQLDLPFALHERLRPIKFVIFLGLFAVALGSMDRAQLMAEVEPFKTAIVLKFLRDWPFVLYAVLLLAAGLFVQRAYCRYLCPLGAALAIPARLRQFEWLRRRRQCGVECRICATTCPVQAIQPEGQIHPGECIYCLTCQVNYYDDHLCPPLIQRRQRRERREAMARAAAEKAAAAGAPAGGD
;
A
#
# COMPACT_ATOMS: atom_id res chain seq x y z
N ALA A 1 -19.36 -6.88 -6.08
CA ALA A 1 -20.47 -7.81 -6.44
C ALA A 1 -21.63 -7.72 -5.43
N GLY A 2 -22.09 -6.51 -5.11
CA GLY A 2 -23.14 -6.25 -4.11
C GLY A 2 -24.39 -5.60 -4.71
N ARG A 3 -24.81 -6.04 -5.89
CA ARG A 3 -25.86 -5.37 -6.68
C ARG A 3 -27.29 -5.90 -6.47
N ILE A 4 -27.46 -7.07 -5.86
CA ILE A 4 -28.78 -7.69 -5.68
C ILE A 4 -29.12 -7.80 -4.19
N ASP A 5 -30.37 -7.51 -3.84
CA ASP A 5 -30.92 -7.82 -2.54
C ASP A 5 -31.24 -9.32 -2.41
N LEU A 6 -30.48 -10.00 -1.56
CA LEU A 6 -30.62 -11.43 -1.32
C LEU A 6 -31.50 -11.74 -0.10
N ALA A 7 -31.72 -10.77 0.79
CA ALA A 7 -32.24 -11.03 2.13
C ALA A 7 -33.75 -10.76 2.26
N THR A 8 -34.28 -9.77 1.52
CA THR A 8 -35.70 -9.41 1.63
C THR A 8 -36.58 -10.54 1.12
N TYR A 9 -37.43 -11.04 2.01
CA TYR A 9 -38.41 -12.07 1.73
C TYR A 9 -39.81 -11.52 1.95
N GLU A 10 -40.68 -11.78 0.98
CA GLU A 10 -42.10 -11.50 1.04
C GLU A 10 -42.82 -12.69 0.37
N PRO A 11 -43.83 -13.30 1.02
CA PRO A 11 -44.58 -14.39 0.42
C PRO A 11 -45.34 -13.89 -0.82
N ARG A 12 -45.22 -14.63 -1.93
CA ARG A 12 -45.84 -14.29 -3.22
C ARG A 12 -46.38 -15.53 -3.91
N THR A 13 -47.44 -15.37 -4.70
CA THR A 13 -47.97 -16.42 -5.58
C THR A 13 -47.18 -16.51 -6.89
N PHE A 14 -47.32 -17.60 -7.64
CA PHE A 14 -46.69 -17.74 -8.95
C PHE A 14 -47.19 -16.68 -9.94
N ALA A 15 -48.49 -16.35 -9.90
CA ALA A 15 -49.07 -15.28 -10.69
C ALA A 15 -48.44 -13.91 -10.37
N GLU A 16 -48.28 -13.56 -9.09
CA GLU A 16 -47.67 -12.30 -8.67
C GLU A 16 -46.20 -12.18 -9.11
N LEU A 17 -45.44 -13.27 -9.07
CA LEU A 17 -44.05 -13.30 -9.54
C LEU A 17 -43.93 -13.11 -11.06
N LEU A 18 -44.95 -13.49 -11.83
CA LEU A 18 -45.01 -13.21 -13.27
C LEU A 18 -45.42 -11.76 -13.53
N GLU A 19 -46.41 -11.24 -12.80
CA GLU A 19 -46.90 -9.87 -12.96
C GLU A 19 -45.83 -8.83 -12.62
N ASP A 20 -45.02 -9.09 -11.60
CA ASP A 20 -43.99 -8.15 -11.16
C ASP A 20 -42.63 -8.30 -11.87
N GLY A 21 -42.56 -9.21 -12.85
CA GLY A 21 -41.38 -9.47 -13.68
C GLY A 21 -40.27 -10.26 -12.97
N SER A 22 -40.49 -10.75 -11.75
CA SER A 22 -39.56 -11.66 -11.07
C SER A 22 -39.30 -12.92 -11.88
N LEU A 23 -40.35 -13.39 -12.56
CA LEU A 23 -40.35 -14.45 -13.54
C LEU A 23 -40.89 -13.91 -14.86
N VAL A 24 -40.35 -14.42 -15.96
CA VAL A 24 -40.89 -14.18 -17.30
C VAL A 24 -41.31 -15.49 -17.92
N ARG A 25 -42.33 -15.43 -18.76
CA ARG A 25 -42.91 -16.59 -19.42
C ARG A 25 -43.07 -16.34 -20.90
N ARG A 26 -42.75 -17.35 -21.71
CA ARG A 26 -43.07 -17.37 -23.14
C ARG A 26 -43.60 -18.72 -23.57
N ARG A 27 -44.62 -18.69 -24.42
CA ARG A 27 -45.24 -19.85 -25.05
C ARG A 27 -44.90 -19.78 -26.53
N TRP A 28 -44.51 -20.91 -27.09
CA TRP A 28 -44.35 -21.13 -28.52
C TRP A 28 -45.33 -22.20 -28.96
N THR A 29 -46.12 -21.91 -29.99
CA THR A 29 -46.98 -22.91 -30.61
C THR A 29 -46.23 -23.69 -31.70
N VAL A 30 -46.77 -24.84 -32.11
CA VAL A 30 -46.24 -25.62 -33.23
C VAL A 30 -46.18 -24.75 -34.50
N GLY A 31 -47.24 -23.99 -34.79
CA GLY A 31 -47.29 -23.14 -35.98
C GLY A 31 -46.22 -22.03 -35.98
N GLU A 32 -45.92 -21.44 -34.82
CA GLU A 32 -44.86 -20.44 -34.70
C GLU A 32 -43.46 -21.03 -34.97
N VAL A 33 -43.20 -22.24 -34.48
CA VAL A 33 -41.91 -22.91 -34.69
C VAL A 33 -41.76 -23.41 -36.12
N GLU A 34 -42.84 -23.93 -36.72
CA GLU A 34 -42.85 -24.29 -38.14
C GLU A 34 -42.62 -23.07 -39.05
N ALA A 35 -43.18 -21.91 -38.71
CA ALA A 35 -42.90 -20.67 -39.43
C ALA A 35 -41.42 -20.25 -39.38
N LEU A 36 -40.69 -20.57 -38.30
CA LEU A 36 -39.24 -20.36 -38.20
C LEU A 36 -38.41 -21.39 -38.97
N LEU A 37 -38.93 -22.61 -39.12
CA LEU A 37 -38.26 -23.73 -39.79
C LEU A 37 -38.45 -23.70 -41.31
N LYS A 38 -39.63 -23.31 -41.80
CA LYS A 38 -40.01 -23.35 -43.22
C LYS A 38 -39.04 -22.58 -44.13
N PRO A 39 -38.56 -21.36 -43.81
CA PRO A 39 -37.58 -20.65 -44.62
C PRO A 39 -36.21 -21.35 -44.72
N ARG A 40 -35.92 -22.28 -43.79
CA ARG A 40 -34.68 -23.06 -43.72
C ARG A 40 -34.83 -24.46 -44.33
N GLY A 41 -35.98 -24.77 -44.93
CA GLY A 41 -36.27 -26.09 -45.51
C GLY A 41 -36.48 -27.19 -44.46
N GLY A 42 -36.81 -26.83 -43.21
CA GLY A 42 -37.12 -27.79 -42.15
C GLY A 42 -38.61 -27.85 -41.81
N ALA A 43 -39.05 -28.99 -41.27
CA ALA A 43 -40.38 -29.21 -40.71
C ALA A 43 -40.29 -29.95 -39.37
N LEU A 44 -41.34 -29.85 -38.56
CA LEU A 44 -41.41 -30.54 -37.27
C LEU A 44 -41.86 -32.00 -37.45
N PHE A 45 -41.15 -32.93 -36.79
CA PHE A 45 -41.52 -34.34 -36.71
C PHE A 45 -41.67 -34.80 -35.24
N PRO A 46 -42.74 -35.54 -34.89
CA PRO A 46 -43.98 -35.68 -35.67
C PRO A 46 -44.65 -34.30 -35.93
N PRO A 47 -45.50 -34.18 -36.96
CA PRO A 47 -46.30 -32.97 -37.16
C PRO A 47 -47.31 -32.81 -36.01
N GLY A 48 -47.77 -31.57 -35.77
CA GLY A 48 -48.78 -31.27 -34.75
C GLY A 48 -49.75 -30.20 -35.26
N GLU A 49 -50.84 -29.94 -34.54
CA GLU A 49 -51.75 -28.87 -34.94
C GLU A 49 -51.09 -27.50 -34.69
N PRO A 50 -51.28 -26.49 -35.55
CA PRO A 50 -50.62 -25.19 -35.39
C PRO A 50 -50.88 -24.49 -34.04
N ALA A 51 -52.02 -24.78 -33.41
CA ALA A 51 -52.41 -24.25 -32.11
C ALA A 51 -51.81 -25.02 -30.91
N ASP A 52 -51.23 -26.20 -31.13
CA ASP A 52 -50.65 -27.01 -30.07
C ASP A 52 -49.45 -26.32 -29.41
N LEU A 53 -49.30 -26.55 -28.10
CA LEU A 53 -48.17 -26.03 -27.34
C LEU A 53 -46.89 -26.80 -27.69
N PHE A 54 -45.96 -26.13 -28.37
CA PHE A 54 -44.63 -26.68 -28.63
C PHE A 54 -43.76 -26.62 -27.36
N LEU A 55 -43.62 -25.43 -26.79
CA LEU A 55 -42.85 -25.18 -25.56
C LEU A 55 -43.44 -23.99 -24.81
N GLU A 56 -43.68 -24.13 -23.52
CA GLU A 56 -43.87 -23.03 -22.58
C GLU A 56 -42.68 -23.03 -21.63
N LEU A 57 -41.98 -21.90 -21.57
CA LEU A 57 -40.80 -21.72 -20.75
C LEU A 57 -41.02 -20.58 -19.77
N VAL A 58 -40.63 -20.82 -18.52
CA VAL A 58 -40.58 -19.82 -17.46
C VAL A 58 -39.16 -19.73 -16.92
N THR A 59 -38.65 -18.51 -16.76
CA THR A 59 -37.31 -18.30 -16.20
C THR A 59 -37.23 -17.07 -15.31
N GLY A 60 -36.24 -17.06 -14.43
CA GLY A 60 -35.87 -15.90 -13.62
C GLY A 60 -34.68 -16.22 -12.71
N LEU A 61 -34.08 -15.19 -12.11
CA LEU A 61 -33.01 -15.39 -11.14
C LEU A 61 -33.62 -15.78 -9.79
N ALA A 62 -33.33 -17.00 -9.33
CA ALA A 62 -33.78 -17.54 -8.06
C ALA A 62 -32.81 -17.23 -6.91
N THR A 63 -31.75 -16.43 -7.12
CA THR A 63 -30.86 -16.02 -6.04
C THR A 63 -31.56 -15.15 -4.97
N PRO A 64 -32.36 -14.11 -5.33
CA PRO A 64 -33.09 -13.31 -4.34
C PRO A 64 -34.06 -14.15 -3.52
N ALA A 65 -34.08 -13.98 -2.19
CA ALA A 65 -34.96 -14.77 -1.31
C ALA A 65 -36.43 -14.69 -1.71
N ARG A 66 -36.94 -13.49 -2.06
CA ARG A 66 -38.32 -13.33 -2.54
C ARG A 66 -38.64 -14.14 -3.81
N ILE A 67 -37.67 -14.51 -4.65
CA ILE A 67 -37.91 -15.36 -5.82
C ILE A 67 -37.65 -16.83 -5.46
N GLY A 68 -36.43 -17.15 -5.02
CA GLY A 68 -36.00 -18.52 -4.79
C GLY A 68 -36.74 -19.23 -3.66
N ARG A 69 -36.99 -18.53 -2.53
CA ARG A 69 -37.68 -19.13 -1.37
C ARG A 69 -39.15 -19.39 -1.66
N ASN A 70 -39.83 -18.51 -2.40
CA ASN A 70 -41.20 -18.75 -2.85
C ASN A 70 -41.27 -19.93 -3.83
N LEU A 71 -40.33 -20.04 -4.79
CA LEU A 71 -40.33 -21.13 -5.77
C LEU A 71 -40.01 -22.51 -5.18
N LEU A 72 -39.00 -22.57 -4.32
CA LEU A 72 -38.41 -23.83 -3.87
C LEU A 72 -38.87 -24.24 -2.46
N GLY A 73 -39.42 -23.30 -1.68
CA GLY A 73 -39.62 -23.44 -0.25
C GLY A 73 -38.32 -23.27 0.55
N ASP A 74 -38.47 -23.16 1.87
CA ASP A 74 -37.37 -22.79 2.78
C ASP A 74 -36.18 -23.76 2.72
N LYS A 75 -36.42 -25.05 2.98
CA LYS A 75 -35.34 -26.05 3.07
C LYS A 75 -34.59 -26.24 1.74
N PRO A 76 -35.27 -26.42 0.58
CA PRO A 76 -34.56 -26.58 -0.68
C PRO A 76 -33.82 -25.32 -1.13
N TYR A 77 -34.36 -24.14 -0.85
CA TYR A 77 -33.69 -22.86 -1.11
C TYR A 77 -32.42 -22.69 -0.27
N GLU A 78 -32.50 -22.91 1.05
CA GLU A 78 -31.33 -22.83 1.93
C GLU A 78 -30.23 -23.81 1.51
N LYS A 79 -30.59 -25.04 1.15
CA LYS A 79 -29.65 -26.04 0.64
C LYS A 79 -28.98 -25.59 -0.66
N ALA A 80 -29.74 -25.01 -1.58
CA ALA A 80 -29.20 -24.49 -2.83
C ALA A 80 -28.24 -23.31 -2.58
N MET A 81 -28.62 -22.37 -1.71
CA MET A 81 -27.80 -21.20 -1.35
C MET A 81 -26.52 -21.59 -0.60
N ALA A 82 -26.55 -22.60 0.28
CA ALA A 82 -25.39 -23.07 1.02
C ALA A 82 -24.29 -23.66 0.11
N GLY A 83 -24.64 -24.13 -1.09
CA GLY A 83 -23.69 -24.65 -2.08
C GLY A 83 -23.04 -23.58 -2.97
N LEU A 84 -23.46 -22.32 -2.87
CA LEU A 84 -22.97 -21.23 -3.71
C LEU A 84 -21.70 -20.59 -3.16
N ARG A 85 -20.78 -20.19 -4.05
CA ARG A 85 -19.66 -19.32 -3.68
C ARG A 85 -20.11 -17.85 -3.68
N LEU A 86 -19.32 -17.00 -3.04
CA LEU A 86 -19.59 -15.56 -3.01
C LEU A 86 -19.64 -14.97 -4.43
N GLY A 87 -20.85 -14.61 -4.88
CA GLY A 87 -21.12 -13.98 -6.17
C GLY A 87 -21.74 -14.91 -7.22
N ASP A 88 -21.81 -16.22 -6.97
CA ASP A 88 -22.56 -17.15 -7.81
C ASP A 88 -24.06 -16.78 -7.80
N GLN A 89 -24.77 -17.10 -8.88
CA GLN A 89 -26.20 -16.85 -9.03
C GLN A 89 -26.97 -18.14 -9.30
N LEU A 90 -28.23 -18.19 -8.87
CA LEU A 90 -29.14 -19.28 -9.20
C LEU A 90 -30.09 -18.83 -10.31
N LEU A 91 -30.07 -19.55 -11.43
CA LEU A 91 -31.02 -19.40 -12.52
C LEU A 91 -32.09 -20.49 -12.40
N PHE A 92 -33.35 -20.09 -12.41
CA PHE A 92 -34.49 -21.00 -12.48
C PHE A 92 -35.00 -21.11 -13.92
N VAL A 93 -35.27 -22.34 -14.36
CA VAL A 93 -35.88 -22.65 -15.65
C VAL A 93 -36.92 -23.75 -15.48
N ALA A 94 -38.14 -23.48 -15.92
CA ALA A 94 -39.24 -24.44 -15.94
C ALA A 94 -39.83 -24.55 -17.35
N GLY A 95 -40.17 -25.75 -17.76
CA GLY A 95 -40.62 -26.05 -19.12
C GLY A 95 -41.76 -27.06 -19.15
N ARG A 96 -42.72 -26.85 -20.06
CA ARG A 96 -43.73 -27.85 -20.44
C ARG A 96 -44.06 -27.73 -21.93
N GLY A 97 -44.61 -28.80 -22.50
CA GLY A 97 -44.92 -28.88 -23.92
C GLY A 97 -44.39 -30.16 -24.54
N ARG A 98 -44.29 -30.15 -25.87
CA ARG A 98 -43.75 -31.27 -26.67
C ARG A 98 -42.22 -31.29 -26.67
N TRP A 99 -41.58 -30.12 -26.63
CA TRP A 99 -40.12 -30.03 -26.71
C TRP A 99 -39.49 -29.95 -25.33
N SER A 100 -38.44 -30.74 -25.11
CA SER A 100 -37.64 -30.69 -23.88
C SER A 100 -36.51 -29.67 -24.03
N PHE A 101 -36.45 -28.71 -23.10
CA PHE A 101 -35.37 -27.72 -23.06
C PHE A 101 -34.07 -28.29 -22.49
N LYS A 102 -34.16 -29.36 -21.67
CA LYS A 102 -32.98 -30.04 -21.11
C LYS A 102 -32.30 -30.94 -22.14
N GLY A 103 -33.09 -31.61 -22.97
CA GLY A 103 -32.62 -32.71 -23.79
C GLY A 103 -32.12 -33.89 -22.94
N THR A 104 -31.52 -34.87 -23.60
CA THR A 104 -30.95 -36.07 -22.98
C THR A 104 -29.42 -36.13 -23.08
N GLU A 105 -28.82 -35.32 -23.97
CA GLU A 105 -27.40 -35.41 -24.30
C GLU A 105 -26.49 -35.02 -23.14
N TRP A 106 -26.92 -34.10 -22.27
CA TRP A 106 -26.18 -33.70 -21.08
C TRP A 106 -25.88 -34.86 -20.12
N ARG A 107 -26.67 -35.94 -20.17
CA ARG A 107 -26.39 -37.15 -19.37
C ARG A 107 -25.18 -37.95 -19.89
N ARG A 108 -24.83 -37.76 -21.17
CA ARG A 108 -23.69 -38.41 -21.83
C ARG A 108 -22.49 -37.47 -21.92
N SER A 109 -22.71 -36.25 -22.41
CA SER A 109 -21.66 -35.26 -22.68
C SER A 109 -21.29 -34.38 -21.48
N GLY A 110 -22.16 -34.33 -20.46
CA GLY A 110 -22.03 -33.39 -19.35
C GLY A 110 -22.41 -31.94 -19.67
N LEU A 111 -22.86 -31.65 -20.90
CA LEU A 111 -23.25 -30.32 -21.37
C LEU A 111 -24.69 -30.30 -21.85
N PHE A 112 -25.45 -29.26 -21.50
CA PHE A 112 -26.76 -29.01 -22.09
C PHE A 112 -26.55 -28.45 -23.49
N ASP A 113 -26.95 -29.20 -24.51
CA ASP A 113 -26.80 -28.88 -25.94
C ASP A 113 -27.89 -27.92 -26.45
N ARG A 114 -29.06 -27.95 -25.80
CA ARG A 114 -30.23 -27.16 -26.19
C ARG A 114 -30.37 -25.82 -25.50
N LEU A 115 -29.63 -25.58 -24.41
CA LEU A 115 -29.80 -24.41 -23.56
C LEU A 115 -28.53 -23.56 -23.53
N ARG A 116 -28.69 -22.26 -23.80
CA ARG A 116 -27.63 -21.24 -23.73
C ARG A 116 -28.16 -19.98 -23.09
N LEU A 117 -27.31 -19.30 -22.32
CA LEU A 117 -27.60 -17.95 -21.84
C LEU A 117 -26.70 -16.96 -22.56
N VAL A 118 -27.29 -15.94 -23.18
CA VAL A 118 -26.60 -14.89 -23.91
C VAL A 118 -26.75 -13.56 -23.19
N GLN A 119 -25.63 -12.91 -22.87
CA GLN A 119 -25.59 -11.60 -22.24
C GLN A 119 -24.56 -10.70 -22.94
N GLY A 120 -25.05 -9.76 -23.75
CA GLY A 120 -24.19 -8.99 -24.66
C GLY A 120 -23.52 -9.92 -25.67
N GLU A 121 -22.19 -9.83 -25.76
CA GLU A 121 -21.33 -10.68 -26.61
C GLU A 121 -20.97 -12.03 -25.95
N ARG A 122 -21.42 -12.28 -24.71
CA ARG A 122 -21.07 -13.51 -23.97
C ARG A 122 -22.14 -14.58 -24.14
N GLU A 123 -21.70 -15.79 -24.45
CA GLU A 123 -22.52 -17.00 -24.45
C GLU A 123 -22.07 -17.94 -23.34
N LEU A 124 -23.02 -18.36 -22.50
CA LEU A 124 -22.81 -19.24 -21.36
C LEU A 124 -23.49 -20.58 -21.62
N ALA A 125 -22.68 -21.63 -21.66
CA ALA A 125 -23.13 -23.01 -21.74
C ALA A 125 -23.35 -23.59 -20.34
N PHE A 126 -24.43 -24.37 -20.18
CA PHE A 126 -24.74 -25.03 -18.92
C PHE A 126 -24.11 -26.42 -18.85
N ARG A 127 -23.58 -26.75 -17.68
CA ARG A 127 -22.93 -28.04 -17.39
C ARG A 127 -23.75 -28.85 -16.40
N ALA A 128 -23.62 -30.17 -16.46
CA ALA A 128 -24.28 -31.09 -15.53
C ALA A 128 -23.85 -30.86 -14.07
N GLU A 129 -22.61 -30.43 -13.83
CA GLU A 129 -22.06 -30.10 -12.51
C GLU A 129 -22.72 -28.88 -11.86
N ASP A 130 -23.24 -27.95 -12.67
CA ASP A 130 -23.90 -26.72 -12.20
C ASP A 130 -25.43 -26.86 -12.18
N HIS A 131 -25.97 -28.05 -12.48
CA HIS A 131 -27.41 -28.31 -12.49
C HIS A 131 -27.87 -28.88 -11.14
N LEU A 132 -28.81 -28.20 -10.49
CA LEU A 132 -29.47 -28.65 -9.27
C LEU A 132 -30.89 -29.14 -9.61
N ARG A 133 -31.21 -30.36 -9.16
CA ARG A 133 -32.52 -31.00 -9.40
C ARG A 133 -33.59 -30.37 -8.52
N VAL A 134 -34.71 -30.00 -9.14
CA VAL A 134 -35.94 -29.56 -8.47
C VAL A 134 -37.05 -30.56 -8.79
N GLU A 135 -37.71 -31.09 -7.76
CA GLU A 135 -38.76 -32.09 -7.93
C GLU A 135 -40.14 -31.47 -8.13
N LYS A 136 -40.45 -30.44 -7.33
CA LYS A 136 -41.72 -29.71 -7.38
C LYS A 136 -41.51 -28.26 -6.94
N LEU A 137 -42.41 -27.39 -7.37
CA LEU A 137 -42.50 -26.02 -6.87
C LEU A 137 -43.28 -25.99 -5.55
N ALA A 138 -42.94 -25.06 -4.67
CA ALA A 138 -43.65 -24.85 -3.40
C ALA A 138 -44.96 -24.06 -3.58
N LEU A 139 -45.11 -23.35 -4.69
CA LEU A 139 -46.28 -22.52 -5.02
C LEU A 139 -47.44 -23.38 -5.52
N ALA A 140 -48.57 -23.32 -4.83
CA ALA A 140 -49.75 -24.12 -5.16
C ALA A 140 -50.49 -23.64 -6.43
N ASP A 141 -50.34 -22.37 -6.80
CA ASP A 141 -50.94 -21.78 -8.00
C ASP A 141 -50.07 -21.92 -9.27
N ALA A 142 -48.87 -22.50 -9.14
CA ALA A 142 -48.00 -22.75 -10.28
C ALA A 142 -48.57 -23.88 -11.16
N PRO A 143 -48.54 -23.73 -12.50
CA PRO A 143 -48.97 -24.79 -13.41
C PRO A 143 -48.01 -25.99 -13.31
N GLU A 144 -48.49 -27.18 -13.67
CA GLU A 144 -47.62 -28.35 -13.74
C GLU A 144 -46.60 -28.22 -14.87
N PHE A 145 -45.32 -28.23 -14.49
CA PHE A 145 -44.19 -28.27 -15.41
C PHE A 145 -43.60 -29.67 -15.45
N ARG A 146 -43.34 -30.18 -16.66
CA ARG A 146 -42.70 -31.49 -16.85
C ARG A 146 -41.21 -31.43 -16.53
N GLU A 147 -40.59 -30.27 -16.70
CA GLU A 147 -39.16 -30.08 -16.51
C GLU A 147 -38.89 -28.87 -15.61
N LEU A 148 -38.19 -29.10 -14.49
CA LEU A 148 -37.76 -28.06 -13.56
C LEU A 148 -36.24 -28.15 -13.38
N ALA A 149 -35.52 -27.04 -13.55
CA ALA A 149 -34.09 -26.96 -13.35
C ALA A 149 -33.69 -25.70 -12.59
N LEU A 150 -32.68 -25.84 -11.75
CA LEU A 150 -31.87 -24.75 -11.26
C LEU A 150 -30.47 -24.90 -11.84
N PHE A 151 -29.87 -23.79 -12.28
CA PHE A 151 -28.50 -23.74 -12.74
C PHE A 151 -27.70 -22.75 -11.90
N VAL A 152 -26.50 -23.16 -11.48
CA VAL A 152 -25.53 -22.30 -10.81
C VAL A 152 -24.75 -21.53 -11.88
N LEU A 153 -25.00 -20.24 -11.97
CA LEU A 153 -24.20 -19.32 -12.78
C LEU A 153 -22.99 -18.88 -11.96
N ARG A 154 -21.85 -19.49 -12.25
CA ARG A 154 -20.58 -19.23 -11.60
C ARG A 154 -20.12 -17.79 -11.80
N LYS A 155 -19.61 -17.13 -10.77
CA LYS A 155 -19.08 -15.75 -10.89
C LYS A 155 -17.99 -15.64 -11.96
N GLU A 156 -17.18 -16.68 -12.11
CA GLU A 156 -16.07 -16.75 -13.08
C GLU A 156 -16.55 -16.69 -14.54
N SER A 157 -17.83 -17.01 -14.79
CA SER A 157 -18.45 -16.86 -16.12
C SER A 157 -18.59 -15.40 -16.56
N GLY A 158 -18.45 -14.44 -15.63
CA GLY A 158 -18.63 -13.02 -15.90
C GLY A 158 -20.09 -12.59 -16.04
N PHE A 159 -21.06 -13.44 -15.68
CA PHE A 159 -22.47 -13.09 -15.67
C PHE A 159 -22.77 -11.91 -14.74
N ASP A 160 -23.40 -10.85 -15.26
CA ASP A 160 -23.89 -9.72 -14.47
C ASP A 160 -25.41 -9.87 -14.22
N PRO A 161 -25.83 -10.17 -12.99
CA PRO A 161 -27.25 -10.39 -12.69
C PRO A 161 -28.13 -9.14 -12.82
N ALA A 162 -27.53 -7.94 -12.85
CA ALA A 162 -28.27 -6.68 -13.01
C ALA A 162 -28.49 -6.29 -14.48
N ALA A 163 -27.73 -6.88 -15.41
CA ALA A 163 -27.85 -6.60 -16.83
C ALA A 163 -28.90 -7.52 -17.50
N PRO A 164 -29.60 -7.05 -18.54
CA PRO A 164 -30.52 -7.90 -19.30
C PRO A 164 -29.77 -9.06 -19.97
N TRP A 165 -30.42 -10.21 -20.05
CA TRP A 165 -29.89 -11.41 -20.71
C TRP A 165 -31.00 -12.15 -21.45
N ARG A 166 -30.63 -13.06 -22.35
CA ARG A 166 -31.55 -13.86 -23.16
C ARG A 166 -31.24 -15.33 -22.96
N LEU A 167 -32.26 -16.11 -22.65
CA LEU A 167 -32.19 -17.55 -22.67
C LEU A 167 -32.51 -18.02 -24.09
N GLN A 168 -31.57 -18.75 -24.70
CA GLN A 168 -31.69 -19.31 -26.04
C GLN A 168 -31.89 -20.81 -25.94
N ILE A 169 -32.94 -21.29 -26.62
CA ILE A 169 -33.34 -22.68 -26.63
C ILE A 169 -33.27 -23.15 -28.07
N ARG A 170 -32.37 -24.09 -28.34
CA ARG A 170 -32.28 -24.75 -29.64
C ARG A 170 -33.43 -25.77 -29.75
N ALA A 171 -34.21 -25.62 -30.81
CA ALA A 171 -35.16 -26.60 -31.28
C ALA A 171 -34.72 -27.06 -32.67
N ASP A 172 -34.88 -28.35 -32.95
CA ASP A 172 -34.52 -28.91 -34.25
C ASP A 172 -35.79 -29.34 -34.98
N GLY A 173 -35.93 -28.90 -36.23
CA GLY A 173 -36.76 -29.58 -37.22
C GLY A 173 -35.92 -30.52 -38.06
N TRP A 174 -36.54 -31.12 -39.08
CA TRP A 174 -35.87 -32.03 -40.00
C TRP A 174 -36.19 -31.62 -41.43
N ASN A 175 -35.20 -31.67 -42.32
CA ASN A 175 -35.41 -31.53 -43.75
C ASN A 175 -35.94 -32.86 -44.36
N GLU A 176 -36.25 -32.86 -45.66
CA GLU A 176 -36.68 -34.07 -46.37
C GLU A 176 -35.62 -35.19 -46.38
N GLY A 177 -34.33 -34.83 -46.23
CA GLY A 177 -33.21 -35.78 -46.12
C GLY A 177 -32.99 -36.36 -44.72
N GLY A 178 -33.76 -35.91 -43.72
CA GLY A 178 -33.63 -36.34 -42.32
C GLY A 178 -32.55 -35.60 -41.51
N ASP A 179 -31.86 -34.62 -42.08
CA ASP A 179 -30.88 -33.81 -41.36
C ASP A 179 -31.56 -32.78 -40.44
N PRO A 180 -31.00 -32.54 -39.24
CA PRO A 180 -31.57 -31.59 -38.29
C PRO A 180 -31.38 -30.15 -38.77
N VAL A 181 -32.48 -29.38 -38.79
CA VAL A 181 -32.52 -27.96 -39.11
C VAL A 181 -32.75 -27.18 -37.80
N PRO A 182 -31.71 -26.54 -37.22
CA PRO A 182 -31.84 -25.87 -35.94
C PRO A 182 -32.52 -24.51 -36.07
N VAL A 183 -33.39 -24.20 -35.11
CA VAL A 183 -33.95 -22.88 -34.85
C VAL A 183 -33.74 -22.50 -33.39
N VAL A 184 -33.60 -21.21 -33.11
CA VAL A 184 -33.36 -20.70 -31.76
C VAL A 184 -34.58 -19.95 -31.28
N LEU A 185 -35.12 -20.37 -30.15
CA LEU A 185 -36.20 -19.72 -29.43
C LEU A 185 -35.60 -18.85 -28.32
N GLU A 186 -35.91 -17.55 -28.31
CA GLU A 186 -35.32 -16.61 -27.34
C GLU A 186 -36.34 -16.13 -26.30
N LEU A 187 -35.93 -16.13 -25.03
CA LEU A 187 -36.66 -15.53 -23.91
C LEU A 187 -35.77 -14.49 -23.21
N ALA A 188 -36.11 -13.21 -23.35
CA ALA A 188 -35.40 -12.12 -22.69
C ALA A 188 -35.84 -11.99 -21.23
N TYR A 189 -34.88 -11.72 -20.35
CA TYR A 189 -35.11 -11.44 -18.93
C TYR A 189 -34.24 -10.29 -18.45
N ARG A 190 -34.81 -9.47 -17.58
CA ARG A 190 -34.09 -8.49 -16.77
C ARG A 190 -34.62 -8.57 -15.35
N LEU A 191 -33.72 -8.67 -14.39
CA LEU A 191 -34.10 -8.66 -12.98
C LEU A 191 -34.74 -7.30 -12.64
N PRO A 192 -35.98 -7.25 -12.09
CA PRO A 192 -36.65 -6.00 -11.77
C PRO A 192 -35.82 -5.12 -10.83
N ASP A 193 -35.87 -3.80 -11.04
CA ASP A 193 -35.03 -2.83 -10.30
C ASP A 193 -35.24 -2.88 -8.78
N ARG A 194 -36.38 -3.39 -8.29
CA ARG A 194 -36.64 -3.60 -6.84
C ARG A 194 -35.68 -4.59 -6.18
N TYR A 195 -35.15 -5.54 -6.95
CA TYR A 195 -34.16 -6.50 -6.47
C TYR A 195 -32.75 -5.94 -6.59
N LEU A 196 -32.58 -4.85 -7.33
CA LEU A 196 -31.31 -4.16 -7.41
C LEU A 196 -31.24 -3.24 -6.20
N ARG A 197 -30.23 -3.43 -5.36
CA ARG A 197 -29.96 -2.40 -4.36
C ARG A 197 -29.55 -1.16 -5.14
N PRO A 198 -30.14 0.03 -4.88
CA PRO A 198 -29.63 1.26 -5.46
C PRO A 198 -28.14 1.25 -5.19
N ALA A 199 -27.35 1.37 -6.25
CA ALA A 199 -25.91 1.33 -6.13
C ALA A 199 -25.57 2.33 -5.04
N GLU A 200 -25.16 1.84 -3.87
CA GLU A 200 -24.58 2.70 -2.88
C GLU A 200 -23.37 3.23 -3.63
N THR A 201 -23.47 4.49 -4.03
CA THR A 201 -22.33 5.32 -4.40
C THR A 201 -21.54 5.55 -3.10
N ALA A 202 -21.11 4.46 -2.46
CA ALA A 202 -19.71 4.35 -2.19
C ALA A 202 -19.05 4.59 -3.55
N ALA A 203 -18.74 5.85 -3.84
CA ALA A 203 -17.51 6.16 -4.52
C ALA A 203 -16.54 5.11 -3.99
N LEU A 204 -16.08 4.20 -4.85
CA LEU A 204 -14.98 3.32 -4.54
C LEU A 204 -13.83 4.28 -4.27
N ARG A 205 -13.80 4.83 -3.05
CA ARG A 205 -12.71 5.64 -2.59
C ARG A 205 -11.54 4.70 -2.74
N PRO A 206 -10.49 5.11 -3.46
CA PRO A 206 -9.32 4.28 -3.60
C PRO A 206 -8.91 3.75 -2.21
N PRO A 207 -8.50 2.49 -2.08
CA PRO A 207 -8.23 1.88 -0.78
C PRO A 207 -7.28 2.70 0.12
N TRP A 208 -6.38 3.48 -0.48
CA TRP A 208 -5.51 4.39 0.23
C TRP A 208 -6.27 5.49 1.00
N VAL A 209 -7.41 5.98 0.52
CA VAL A 209 -8.20 7.03 1.21
C VAL A 209 -8.64 6.55 2.59
N ASP A 210 -9.08 5.30 2.69
CA ASP A 210 -9.51 4.73 3.96
C ASP A 210 -8.33 4.55 4.93
N VAL A 211 -7.16 4.16 4.41
CA VAL A 211 -5.93 4.08 5.21
C VAL A 211 -5.49 5.46 5.72
N TRP A 212 -5.59 6.50 4.88
CA TRP A 212 -5.26 7.87 5.27
C TRP A 212 -6.23 8.42 6.32
N LEU A 213 -7.53 8.16 6.18
CA LEU A 213 -8.53 8.56 7.18
C LEU A 213 -8.33 7.83 8.51
N ALA A 214 -8.01 6.54 8.46
CA ALA A 214 -7.71 5.74 9.65
C ALA A 214 -6.45 6.24 10.39
N ARG A 215 -5.40 6.62 9.64
CA ARG A 215 -4.13 7.12 10.20
C ARG A 215 -4.00 8.64 10.25
N LYS A 216 -5.11 9.39 10.15
CA LYS A 216 -5.10 10.87 10.06
C LYS A 216 -4.35 11.55 11.22
N TRP A 217 -4.45 11.00 12.43
CA TRP A 217 -3.77 11.54 13.61
C TRP A 217 -2.26 11.30 13.55
N ASP A 218 -1.82 10.13 13.09
CA ASP A 218 -0.40 9.85 12.89
C ASP A 218 0.20 10.79 11.84
N VAL A 219 -0.54 11.03 10.74
CA VAL A 219 -0.15 11.97 9.68
C VAL A 219 -0.06 13.39 10.23
N ALA A 220 -1.03 13.83 11.03
CA ALA A 220 -1.02 15.15 11.65
C ALA A 220 0.16 15.34 12.62
N ILE A 221 0.44 14.35 13.48
CA ILE A 221 1.59 14.38 14.38
C ILE A 221 2.89 14.44 13.58
N LEU A 222 3.03 13.61 12.55
CA LEU A 222 4.20 13.61 11.67
C LEU A 222 4.38 15.00 11.02
N ALA A 223 3.31 15.59 10.48
CA ALA A 223 3.38 16.92 9.88
C ALA A 223 3.87 17.99 10.87
N VAL A 224 3.36 17.98 12.12
CA VAL A 224 3.83 18.88 13.18
C VAL A 224 5.31 18.67 13.49
N VAL A 225 5.76 17.42 13.59
CA VAL A 225 7.17 17.07 13.84
C VAL A 225 8.08 17.55 12.70
N LEU A 226 7.64 17.43 11.45
CA LEU A 226 8.39 17.89 10.27
C LEU A 226 8.47 19.41 10.21
N VAL A 227 7.38 20.12 10.53
CA VAL A 227 7.38 21.59 10.65
C VAL A 227 8.30 22.03 11.79
N PHE A 228 8.24 21.36 12.94
CA PHE A 228 9.13 21.64 14.07
C PHE A 228 10.60 21.43 13.72
N LEU A 229 10.94 20.32 13.04
CA LEU A 229 12.28 20.06 12.55
C LEU A 229 12.75 21.13 11.57
N THR A 230 11.89 21.55 10.65
CA THR A 230 12.19 22.64 9.71
C THR A 230 12.50 23.93 10.47
N GLY A 231 11.70 24.27 11.48
CA GLY A 231 11.95 25.40 12.39
C GLY A 231 13.30 25.31 13.11
N ILE A 232 13.70 24.12 13.57
CA ILE A 232 15.02 23.87 14.16
C ILE A 232 16.14 24.17 13.16
N LEU A 233 15.99 23.77 11.89
CA LEU A 233 17.00 23.98 10.86
C LEU A 233 17.14 25.47 10.51
N PHE A 234 16.05 26.22 10.41
CA PHE A 234 16.10 27.68 10.23
C PHE A 234 16.70 28.40 11.45
N ALA A 235 16.38 27.94 12.66
CA ALA A 235 16.93 28.47 13.91
C ALA A 235 18.30 27.90 14.30
N GLN A 236 18.99 27.17 13.40
CA GLN A 236 20.22 26.43 13.71
C GLN A 236 21.32 27.28 14.36
N ASP A 237 21.51 28.53 13.92
CA ASP A 237 22.53 29.43 14.47
C ASP A 237 22.22 29.81 15.92
N ARG A 238 20.95 30.08 16.24
CA ARG A 238 20.51 30.42 17.60
C ARG A 238 20.64 29.21 18.53
N ILE A 239 20.27 28.03 18.03
CA ILE A 239 20.36 26.77 18.79
C ILE A 239 21.83 26.40 19.02
N ALA A 240 22.69 26.55 18.02
CA ALA A 240 24.11 26.21 18.10
C ALA A 240 24.88 27.07 19.12
N ARG A 241 24.48 28.34 19.34
CA ARG A 241 25.09 29.20 20.36
C ARG A 241 24.89 28.69 21.79
N ASN A 242 23.84 27.92 22.05
CA ASN A 242 23.58 27.38 23.39
C ASN A 242 23.76 25.85 23.39
N ARG A 243 24.95 25.40 23.80
CA ARG A 243 25.32 23.99 23.88
C ARG A 243 24.36 23.13 24.70
N ARG A 244 23.81 23.67 25.81
CA ARG A 244 22.86 22.94 26.65
C ARG A 244 21.52 22.76 25.95
N LEU A 245 21.04 23.80 25.26
CA LEU A 245 19.81 23.77 24.48
C LEU A 245 19.93 22.77 23.32
N HIS A 246 20.98 22.88 22.51
CA HIS A 246 21.24 21.94 21.40
C HIS A 246 21.25 20.49 21.87
N ARG A 247 22.00 20.19 22.95
CA ARG A 247 22.08 18.83 23.48
C ARG A 247 20.72 18.30 23.94
N ARG A 248 19.95 19.09 24.70
CA ARG A 248 18.61 18.68 25.18
C ARG A 248 17.63 18.47 24.02
N LEU A 249 17.58 19.43 23.10
CA LEU A 249 16.72 19.38 21.91
C LEU A 249 17.04 18.15 21.05
N ARG A 250 18.32 17.92 20.77
CA ARG A 250 18.79 16.78 19.99
C ARG A 250 18.40 15.46 20.65
N MET A 251 18.64 15.32 21.95
CA MET A 251 18.29 14.11 22.69
C MET A 251 16.79 13.85 22.70
N ALA A 252 15.98 14.88 22.97
CA ALA A 252 14.53 14.77 22.95
C ALA A 252 14.02 14.35 21.56
N PHE A 253 14.55 14.97 20.49
CA PHE A 253 14.15 14.65 19.12
C PHE A 253 14.54 13.21 18.74
N LEU A 254 15.76 12.78 19.03
CA LEU A 254 16.20 11.41 18.73
C LEU A 254 15.40 10.36 19.51
N ALA A 255 15.09 10.63 20.78
CA ALA A 255 14.24 9.74 21.58
C ALA A 255 12.82 9.65 21.01
N PHE A 256 12.25 10.80 20.62
CA PHE A 256 10.93 10.84 19.98
C PHE A 256 10.93 10.09 18.64
N THR A 257 11.93 10.31 17.77
CA THR A 257 12.07 9.60 16.49
C THR A 257 12.19 8.10 16.71
N LEU A 258 12.95 7.64 17.70
CA LEU A 258 13.10 6.21 17.96
C LEU A 258 11.80 5.58 18.47
N VAL A 259 11.18 6.17 19.49
CA VAL A 259 10.02 5.60 20.17
C VAL A 259 8.76 5.75 19.33
N TRP A 260 8.44 6.97 18.90
CA TRP A 260 7.20 7.27 18.20
C TRP A 260 7.30 6.92 16.72
N LEU A 261 8.27 7.48 15.99
CA LEU A 261 8.36 7.24 14.54
C LEU A 261 8.81 5.80 14.23
N GLY A 262 9.74 5.26 15.02
CA GLY A 262 10.27 3.91 14.89
C GLY A 262 9.32 2.83 15.42
N TRP A 263 9.20 2.68 16.74
CA TRP A 263 8.50 1.53 17.32
C TRP A 263 6.97 1.62 17.37
N TYR A 264 6.40 2.83 17.44
CA TYR A 264 4.96 3.02 17.43
C TYR A 264 4.42 3.08 16.00
N ALA A 265 4.93 4.02 15.20
CA ALA A 265 4.42 4.27 13.86
C ALA A 265 4.99 3.33 12.78
N SER A 266 6.11 2.64 13.06
CA SER A 266 6.84 1.78 12.12
C SER A 266 7.19 2.46 10.79
N ALA A 267 7.35 3.78 10.81
CA ALA A 267 7.62 4.60 9.64
C ALA A 267 9.13 4.75 9.44
N GLN A 268 9.71 3.82 8.67
CA GLN A 268 11.15 3.75 8.42
C GLN A 268 11.38 3.67 6.91
N LEU A 269 12.09 4.64 6.33
CA LEU A 269 12.53 4.53 4.94
C LEU A 269 13.58 3.41 4.84
N SER A 270 13.50 2.66 3.74
CA SER A 270 14.35 1.51 3.39
C SER A 270 14.84 1.63 1.95
N VAL A 271 15.93 0.94 1.62
CA VAL A 271 16.40 0.78 0.23
C VAL A 271 15.31 0.21 -0.68
N LEU A 272 14.43 -0.66 -0.14
CA LEU A 272 13.32 -1.22 -0.92
C LEU A 272 12.45 -0.15 -1.55
N ASN A 273 12.15 0.93 -0.83
CA ASN A 273 11.34 2.03 -1.35
C ASN A 273 12.01 2.70 -2.55
N VAL A 274 13.35 2.80 -2.55
CA VAL A 274 14.14 3.32 -3.67
C VAL A 274 14.12 2.35 -4.84
N LEU A 275 14.27 1.05 -4.58
CA LEU A 275 14.23 0.02 -5.61
C LEU A 275 12.86 -0.06 -6.27
N THR A 276 11.78 0.00 -5.47
CA THR A 276 10.39 0.03 -5.95
C THR A 276 10.13 1.28 -6.78
N PHE A 277 10.61 2.46 -6.38
CA PHE A 277 10.52 3.67 -7.20
C PHE A 277 11.27 3.53 -8.53
N GLY A 278 12.47 2.95 -8.50
CA GLY A 278 13.27 2.69 -9.70
C GLY A 278 12.62 1.68 -10.66
N ASP A 279 11.95 0.65 -10.13
CA ASP A 279 11.22 -0.33 -10.94
C ASP A 279 9.89 0.22 -11.48
N ALA A 280 9.16 1.01 -10.68
CA ALA A 280 7.94 1.69 -11.10
C ALA A 280 8.19 2.63 -12.29
N LEU A 281 9.34 3.31 -12.32
CA LEU A 281 9.71 4.15 -13.47
C LEU A 281 9.89 3.34 -14.78
N ARG A 282 10.17 2.04 -14.70
CA ARG A 282 10.33 1.15 -15.86
C ARG A 282 9.02 0.50 -16.31
N ARG A 283 8.19 0.03 -15.36
CA ARG A 283 7.01 -0.79 -15.64
C ARG A 283 5.68 -0.02 -15.67
N GLY A 284 5.70 1.25 -15.28
CA GLY A 284 4.50 2.10 -15.15
C GLY A 284 4.33 2.57 -13.71
N PHE A 285 4.06 3.86 -13.54
CA PHE A 285 3.94 4.48 -12.22
C PHE A 285 2.51 4.39 -11.70
N GLU A 286 2.25 3.51 -10.73
CA GLU A 286 0.96 3.44 -10.03
C GLU A 286 1.07 4.07 -8.63
N TRP A 287 0.42 5.23 -8.45
CA TRP A 287 0.43 6.00 -7.20
C TRP A 287 -0.21 5.25 -6.03
N ASP A 288 -1.14 4.33 -6.31
CA ASP A 288 -1.96 3.68 -5.29
C ASP A 288 -1.12 2.89 -4.27
N PHE A 289 -0.09 2.16 -4.72
CA PHE A 289 0.79 1.40 -3.82
C PHE A 289 1.57 2.29 -2.86
N PHE A 290 2.02 3.46 -3.31
CA PHE A 290 2.76 4.40 -2.46
C PHE A 290 1.83 5.11 -1.47
N LEU A 291 0.59 5.38 -1.88
CA LEU A 291 -0.40 6.04 -1.05
C LEU A 291 -0.97 5.13 0.05
N LEU A 292 -0.84 3.80 -0.06
CA LEU A 292 -1.21 2.87 1.01
C LEU A 292 -0.37 3.03 2.28
N GLU A 293 0.83 3.62 2.19
CA GLU A 293 1.70 3.88 3.34
C GLU A 293 1.82 5.41 3.63
N PRO A 294 0.80 6.04 4.25
CA PRO A 294 0.70 7.50 4.34
C PRO A 294 1.90 8.16 5.00
N LEU A 295 2.43 7.58 6.08
CA LEU A 295 3.58 8.13 6.80
C LEU A 295 4.87 8.09 5.99
N ILE A 296 5.10 6.98 5.28
CA ILE A 296 6.28 6.82 4.44
C ILE A 296 6.21 7.74 3.23
N PHE A 297 5.02 7.92 2.65
CA PHE A 297 4.77 8.88 1.58
C PHE A 297 5.06 10.33 2.01
N VAL A 298 4.54 10.75 3.16
CA VAL A 298 4.80 12.10 3.72
C VAL A 298 6.28 12.28 4.05
N LEU A 299 6.93 11.27 4.65
CA LEU A 299 8.37 11.29 4.92
C LEU A 299 9.20 11.42 3.64
N TRP A 300 8.92 10.62 2.60
CA TRP A 300 9.62 10.70 1.32
C TRP A 300 9.46 12.06 0.66
N SER A 301 8.24 12.61 0.69
CA SER A 301 7.95 13.96 0.18
C SER A 301 8.80 15.01 0.89
N TYR A 302 8.88 14.94 2.22
CA TYR A 302 9.73 15.83 3.00
C TYR A 302 11.22 15.63 2.73
N VAL A 303 11.68 14.38 2.65
CA VAL A 303 13.08 14.07 2.34
C VAL A 303 13.46 14.60 0.96
N ALA A 304 12.59 14.50 -0.04
CA ALA A 304 12.83 15.05 -1.37
C ALA A 304 13.06 16.57 -1.33
N VAL A 305 12.20 17.32 -0.61
CA VAL A 305 12.39 18.78 -0.43
C VAL A 305 13.70 19.07 0.32
N VAL A 306 13.95 18.39 1.43
CA VAL A 306 15.13 18.66 2.26
C VAL A 306 16.43 18.27 1.59
N LEU A 307 16.44 17.24 0.74
CA LEU A 307 17.61 16.85 -0.06
C LEU A 307 18.08 18.00 -0.95
N LEU A 308 17.17 18.79 -1.52
CA LEU A 308 17.51 19.93 -2.38
C LEU A 308 18.18 21.08 -1.60
N PHE A 309 17.68 21.37 -0.40
CA PHE A 309 18.12 22.54 0.40
C PHE A 309 19.25 22.23 1.39
N TRP A 310 19.15 21.13 2.15
CA TRP A 310 20.12 20.72 3.19
C TRP A 310 20.88 19.44 2.83
N GLY A 311 20.40 18.64 1.87
CA GLY A 311 21.01 17.35 1.53
C GLY A 311 20.53 16.22 2.45
N ARG A 312 21.14 15.04 2.35
CA ARG A 312 20.61 13.82 3.01
C ARG A 312 20.69 13.82 4.53
N GLY A 313 21.52 14.70 5.09
CA GLY A 313 21.91 14.61 6.48
C GLY A 313 20.78 14.83 7.47
N VAL A 314 19.76 15.60 7.09
CA VAL A 314 18.60 15.85 7.96
C VAL A 314 17.84 14.56 8.23
N TYR A 315 17.59 13.73 7.19
CA TYR A 315 16.91 12.45 7.40
C TYR A 315 17.76 11.50 8.24
N CYS A 316 18.99 11.19 7.81
CA CYS A 316 19.85 10.23 8.52
C CYS A 316 20.22 10.67 9.95
N GLY A 317 20.24 11.99 10.20
CA GLY A 317 20.64 12.59 11.47
C GLY A 317 19.51 12.81 12.47
N TRP A 318 18.29 13.12 12.01
CA TRP A 318 17.16 13.51 12.87
C TRP A 318 15.95 12.58 12.74
N LEU A 319 15.58 12.19 11.51
CA LEU A 319 14.35 11.46 11.24
C LEU A 319 14.51 9.93 11.15
N CYS A 320 15.71 9.39 10.95
CA CYS A 320 15.92 7.95 10.85
C CYS A 320 15.88 7.28 12.24
N PRO A 321 14.89 6.42 12.55
CA PRO A 321 14.82 5.71 13.83
C PRO A 321 16.04 4.85 14.12
N PHE A 322 16.53 4.07 13.13
CA PHE A 322 17.74 3.27 13.31
C PHE A 322 18.98 4.12 13.57
N GLY A 323 19.10 5.27 12.90
CA GLY A 323 20.19 6.22 13.16
C GLY A 323 20.12 6.81 14.57
N ALA A 324 18.91 7.12 15.04
CA ALA A 324 18.68 7.58 16.41
C ALA A 324 19.04 6.51 17.44
N LEU A 325 18.67 5.25 17.21
CA LEU A 325 19.06 4.11 18.04
C LEU A 325 20.59 4.01 18.18
N GLN A 326 21.33 4.05 17.07
CA GLN A 326 22.79 3.96 17.10
C GLN A 326 23.44 5.14 17.83
N GLU A 327 22.90 6.35 17.67
CA GLU A 327 23.45 7.52 18.35
C GLU A 327 23.17 7.48 19.85
N LEU A 328 21.95 7.14 20.26
CA LEU A 328 21.57 6.99 21.67
C LEU A 328 22.39 5.87 22.35
N LEU A 329 22.58 4.73 21.68
CA LEU A 329 23.43 3.65 22.17
C LEU A 329 24.89 4.09 22.34
N SER A 330 25.45 4.83 21.39
CA SER A 330 26.81 5.38 21.51
C SER A 330 26.91 6.36 22.68
N MET A 331 25.89 7.20 22.92
CA MET A 331 25.89 8.09 24.09
C MET A 331 25.82 7.33 25.42
N ILE A 332 25.03 6.25 25.48
CA ILE A 332 24.98 5.35 26.64
C ILE A 332 26.35 4.68 26.84
N ALA A 333 26.97 4.17 25.76
CA ALA A 333 28.29 3.57 25.79
C ALA A 333 29.36 4.54 26.32
N GLN A 334 29.35 5.79 25.86
CA GLN A 334 30.24 6.85 26.35
C GLN A 334 30.01 7.15 27.84
N ARG A 335 28.75 7.11 28.29
CA ARG A 335 28.40 7.31 29.71
C ARG A 335 28.86 6.14 30.58
N LEU A 336 28.86 4.92 30.04
CA LEU A 336 29.43 3.71 30.64
C LEU A 336 30.95 3.61 30.47
N ARG A 337 31.61 4.66 29.96
CA ARG A 337 33.05 4.74 29.71
C ARG A 337 33.62 3.67 28.77
N ILE A 338 32.81 3.15 27.86
CA ILE A 338 33.30 2.31 26.76
C ILE A 338 34.15 3.19 25.83
N ARG A 339 35.36 2.73 25.51
CA ARG A 339 36.31 3.46 24.67
C ARG A 339 35.80 3.52 23.23
N GLN A 340 35.54 4.74 22.75
CA GLN A 340 35.19 4.98 21.35
C GLN A 340 36.46 4.82 20.49
N LEU A 341 36.34 4.08 19.40
CA LEU A 341 37.40 3.84 18.43
C LEU A 341 37.27 4.83 17.27
N ASP A 342 38.14 5.83 17.25
CA ASP A 342 38.27 6.73 16.10
C ASP A 342 39.12 6.05 15.02
N LEU A 343 38.47 5.62 13.94
CA LEU A 343 39.15 5.02 12.81
C LEU A 343 40.05 6.04 12.10
N PRO A 344 41.27 5.66 11.68
CA PRO A 344 42.13 6.53 10.87
C PRO A 344 41.41 7.00 9.60
N PHE A 345 41.63 8.25 9.20
CA PHE A 345 40.93 8.86 8.07
C PHE A 345 41.13 8.07 6.75
N ALA A 346 42.33 7.53 6.52
CA ALA A 346 42.61 6.71 5.34
C ALA A 346 41.75 5.43 5.29
N LEU A 347 41.56 4.76 6.43
CA LEU A 347 40.70 3.57 6.51
C LEU A 347 39.23 3.96 6.34
N HIS A 348 38.81 5.09 6.91
CA HIS A 348 37.47 5.61 6.68
C HIS A 348 37.17 5.85 5.20
N GLU A 349 38.08 6.50 4.49
CA GLU A 349 37.90 6.83 3.07
C GLU A 349 37.80 5.56 2.21
N ARG A 350 38.57 4.51 2.55
CA ARG A 350 38.52 3.21 1.86
C ARG A 350 37.26 2.39 2.16
N LEU A 351 36.74 2.46 3.38
CA LEU A 351 35.52 1.73 3.76
C LEU A 351 34.24 2.44 3.31
N ARG A 352 34.28 3.76 3.08
CA ARG A 352 33.10 4.55 2.68
C ARG A 352 32.44 4.08 1.38
N PRO A 353 33.16 3.68 0.31
CA PRO A 353 32.55 3.14 -0.91
C PRO A 353 31.72 1.87 -0.72
N ILE A 354 31.94 1.09 0.35
CA ILE A 354 31.29 -0.22 0.54
C ILE A 354 29.76 -0.12 0.47
N LYS A 355 29.14 0.87 1.15
CA LYS A 355 27.69 1.08 1.06
C LYS A 355 27.19 1.39 -0.35
N PHE A 356 28.02 2.04 -1.19
CA PHE A 356 27.67 2.33 -2.57
C PHE A 356 27.76 1.07 -3.43
N VAL A 357 28.75 0.21 -3.17
CA VAL A 357 28.86 -1.11 -3.82
C VAL A 357 27.65 -1.98 -3.45
N ILE A 358 27.27 -2.03 -2.17
CA ILE A 358 26.07 -2.75 -1.71
C ILE A 358 24.82 -2.20 -2.41
N PHE A 359 24.64 -0.88 -2.42
CA PHE A 359 23.49 -0.25 -3.08
C PHE A 359 23.44 -0.54 -4.60
N LEU A 360 24.55 -0.38 -5.32
CA LEU A 360 24.63 -0.64 -6.75
C LEU A 360 24.39 -2.13 -7.05
N GLY A 361 24.90 -3.04 -6.22
CA GLY A 361 24.64 -4.47 -6.33
C GLY A 361 23.15 -4.80 -6.14
N LEU A 362 22.52 -4.28 -5.09
CA LEU A 362 21.07 -4.44 -4.86
C LEU A 362 20.24 -3.85 -6.00
N PHE A 363 20.62 -2.67 -6.50
CA PHE A 363 19.96 -2.03 -7.62
C PHE A 363 20.07 -2.88 -8.88
N ALA A 364 21.26 -3.40 -9.20
CA ALA A 364 21.49 -4.27 -10.35
C ALA A 364 20.65 -5.57 -10.27
N VAL A 365 20.58 -6.20 -9.09
CA VAL A 365 19.73 -7.39 -8.86
C VAL A 365 18.25 -7.03 -9.03
N ALA A 366 17.81 -5.88 -8.51
CA ALA A 366 16.43 -5.42 -8.65
C ALA A 366 16.01 -5.20 -10.11
N LEU A 367 16.95 -4.84 -11.00
CA LEU A 367 16.66 -4.73 -12.43
C LEU A 367 16.37 -6.09 -13.09
N GLY A 368 16.95 -7.17 -12.58
CA GLY A 368 16.74 -8.53 -13.09
C GLY A 368 15.57 -9.25 -12.42
N SER A 369 15.46 -9.18 -11.09
CA SER A 369 14.40 -9.84 -10.32
C SER A 369 14.14 -9.08 -9.01
N MET A 370 12.92 -8.55 -8.88
CA MET A 370 12.50 -7.84 -7.66
C MET A 370 12.46 -8.78 -6.45
N ASP A 371 12.05 -10.03 -6.62
CA ASP A 371 11.97 -11.01 -5.52
C ASP A 371 13.35 -11.30 -4.91
N ARG A 372 14.38 -11.45 -5.75
CA ARG A 372 15.76 -11.63 -5.28
C ARG A 372 16.29 -10.37 -4.59
N ALA A 373 15.95 -9.19 -5.10
CA ALA A 373 16.35 -7.94 -4.47
C ALA A 373 15.70 -7.76 -3.08
N GLN A 374 14.47 -8.22 -2.88
CA GLN A 374 13.81 -8.21 -1.58
C GLN A 374 14.49 -9.11 -0.56
N LEU A 375 14.91 -10.30 -0.96
CA LEU A 375 15.70 -11.21 -0.10
C LEU A 375 17.07 -10.61 0.24
N MET A 376 17.76 -10.01 -0.72
CA MET A 376 19.08 -9.40 -0.47
C MET A 376 19.00 -8.08 0.30
N ALA A 377 17.87 -7.38 0.24
CA ALA A 377 17.62 -6.15 1.00
C ALA A 377 17.51 -6.40 2.51
N GLU A 378 17.47 -7.66 2.96
CA GLU A 378 17.58 -8.03 4.38
C GLU A 378 18.93 -7.67 5.02
N VAL A 379 19.91 -7.25 4.22
CA VAL A 379 21.10 -6.53 4.68
C VAL A 379 20.76 -5.26 5.49
N GLU A 380 19.55 -4.72 5.33
CA GLU A 380 19.02 -3.67 6.20
C GLU A 380 18.45 -4.24 7.50
N PRO A 381 19.06 -3.97 8.67
CA PRO A 381 18.54 -4.44 9.96
C PRO A 381 17.27 -3.70 10.37
N PHE A 382 16.71 -2.83 9.54
CA PHE A 382 15.55 -1.98 9.82
C PHE A 382 14.29 -2.79 10.11
N LYS A 383 14.02 -3.81 9.30
CA LYS A 383 12.87 -4.70 9.51
C LYS A 383 12.97 -5.42 10.86
N THR A 384 14.16 -5.90 11.21
CA THR A 384 14.38 -6.63 12.47
C THR A 384 14.39 -5.70 13.69
N ALA A 385 15.14 -4.60 13.66
CA ALA A 385 15.37 -3.75 14.83
C ALA A 385 14.24 -2.74 15.11
N ILE A 386 13.56 -2.25 14.07
CA ILE A 386 12.54 -1.20 14.19
C ILE A 386 11.14 -1.80 13.98
N VAL A 387 10.88 -2.41 12.82
CA VAL A 387 9.52 -2.87 12.45
C VAL A 387 9.08 -4.05 13.31
N LEU A 388 9.91 -5.09 13.44
CA LEU A 388 9.61 -6.33 14.17
C LEU A 388 10.11 -6.32 15.62
N LYS A 389 10.76 -5.24 16.09
CA LYS A 389 11.16 -5.08 17.51
C LYS A 389 11.94 -6.28 18.07
N PHE A 390 12.84 -6.85 17.26
CA PHE A 390 13.64 -8.06 17.54
C PHE A 390 12.84 -9.36 17.70
N LEU A 391 11.55 -9.38 17.37
CA LEU A 391 10.72 -10.59 17.29
C LEU A 391 10.85 -11.20 15.89
N ARG A 392 12.00 -11.83 15.61
CA ARG A 392 12.31 -12.49 14.34
C ARG A 392 13.22 -13.71 14.56
N ASP A 393 13.39 -14.55 13.55
CA ASP A 393 14.33 -15.67 13.56
C ASP A 393 15.74 -15.24 14.02
N TRP A 394 16.37 -16.13 14.77
CA TRP A 394 17.63 -15.87 15.48
C TRP A 394 18.78 -15.36 14.59
N PRO A 395 18.97 -15.77 13.30
CA PRO A 395 20.10 -15.27 12.52
C PRO A 395 19.98 -13.77 12.22
N PHE A 396 18.77 -13.29 11.95
CA PHE A 396 18.51 -11.88 11.68
C PHE A 396 18.66 -11.01 12.92
N VAL A 397 18.22 -11.53 14.07
CA VAL A 397 18.38 -10.87 15.37
C VAL A 397 19.86 -10.78 15.72
N LEU A 398 20.60 -11.88 15.59
CA LEU A 398 22.03 -11.91 15.84
C LEU A 398 22.77 -10.90 14.94
N TYR A 399 22.47 -10.87 13.64
CA TYR A 399 23.05 -9.90 12.72
C TYR A 399 22.78 -8.45 13.14
N ALA A 400 21.53 -8.12 13.47
CA ALA A 400 21.18 -6.78 13.93
C ALA A 400 21.89 -6.40 15.24
N VAL A 401 21.98 -7.32 16.20
CA VAL A 401 22.67 -7.11 17.47
C VAL A 401 24.18 -6.91 17.26
N LEU A 402 24.82 -7.70 16.39
CA LEU A 402 26.23 -7.53 16.04
C LEU A 402 26.52 -6.15 15.43
N LEU A 403 25.65 -5.67 14.54
CA LEU A 403 25.76 -4.32 13.96
C LEU A 403 25.58 -3.21 15.01
N LEU A 404 24.67 -3.40 15.96
CA LEU A 404 24.48 -2.45 17.07
C LEU A 404 25.65 -2.49 18.05
N ALA A 405 26.21 -3.67 18.33
CA ALA A 405 27.40 -3.85 19.14
C ALA A 405 28.62 -3.15 18.52
N ALA A 406 28.83 -3.29 17.20
CA ALA A 406 29.83 -2.51 16.48
C ALA A 406 29.63 -0.99 16.65
N GLY A 407 28.36 -0.56 16.71
CA GLY A 407 27.94 0.81 16.99
C GLY A 407 28.33 1.35 18.37
N LEU A 408 28.58 0.48 19.35
CA LEU A 408 29.03 0.88 20.70
C LEU A 408 30.49 1.36 20.68
N PHE A 409 31.32 0.76 19.82
CA PHE A 409 32.74 1.12 19.68
C PHE A 409 32.95 2.20 18.60
N VAL A 410 32.26 2.08 17.47
CA VAL A 410 32.34 3.02 16.35
C VAL A 410 30.98 3.67 16.16
N GLN A 411 30.87 4.94 16.52
CA GLN A 411 29.61 5.67 16.45
C GLN A 411 28.99 5.60 15.04
N ARG A 412 27.73 5.13 14.97
CA ARG A 412 26.96 4.96 13.71
C ARG A 412 27.68 4.11 12.64
N ALA A 413 28.40 3.06 13.05
CA ALA A 413 29.16 2.17 12.16
C ALA A 413 28.37 1.69 10.93
N TYR A 414 27.16 1.15 11.15
CA TYR A 414 26.29 0.69 10.05
C TYR A 414 25.93 1.80 9.07
N CYS A 415 25.44 2.95 9.56
CA CYS A 415 25.08 4.08 8.69
C CYS A 415 26.27 4.64 7.90
N ARG A 416 27.49 4.48 8.41
CA ARG A 416 28.72 4.98 7.80
C ARG A 416 29.21 4.08 6.65
N TYR A 417 29.11 2.76 6.81
CA TYR A 417 29.80 1.80 5.94
C TYR A 417 28.90 0.81 5.21
N LEU A 418 27.74 0.43 5.76
CA LEU A 418 26.91 -0.64 5.21
C LEU A 418 25.54 -0.18 4.70
N CYS A 419 25.01 0.95 5.17
CA CYS A 419 23.64 1.38 4.89
C CYS A 419 23.39 1.74 3.41
N PRO A 420 22.64 0.92 2.64
CA PRO A 420 22.44 1.15 1.21
C PRO A 420 21.47 2.31 0.97
N LEU A 421 20.42 2.49 1.79
CA LEU A 421 19.59 3.70 1.75
C LEU A 421 20.41 4.98 1.93
N GLY A 422 21.39 4.96 2.84
CA GLY A 422 22.29 6.09 3.06
C GLY A 422 23.13 6.43 1.83
N ALA A 423 23.51 5.43 1.04
CA ALA A 423 24.19 5.59 -0.24
C ALA A 423 23.25 6.15 -1.31
N ALA A 424 22.02 5.62 -1.42
CA ALA A 424 21.00 6.10 -2.35
C ALA A 424 20.71 7.60 -2.16
N LEU A 425 20.50 8.04 -0.91
CA LEU A 425 20.27 9.44 -0.58
C LEU A 425 21.52 10.32 -0.75
N ALA A 426 22.73 9.74 -0.75
CA ALA A 426 23.98 10.49 -0.89
C ALA A 426 24.27 10.93 -2.32
N ILE A 427 23.75 10.22 -3.33
CA ILE A 427 23.91 10.54 -4.75
C ILE A 427 23.29 11.92 -5.07
N PRO A 428 21.97 12.16 -4.85
CA PRO A 428 21.36 13.46 -5.13
C PRO A 428 21.83 14.55 -4.16
N ALA A 429 22.32 14.19 -2.97
CA ALA A 429 22.83 15.18 -2.01
C ALA A 429 24.07 15.95 -2.51
N ARG A 430 24.75 15.49 -3.58
CA ARG A 430 25.82 16.26 -4.24
C ARG A 430 25.28 17.43 -5.09
N LEU A 431 24.02 17.39 -5.50
CA LEU A 431 23.36 18.43 -6.29
C LEU A 431 22.82 19.58 -5.43
N ARG A 432 23.09 19.58 -4.11
CA ARG A 432 22.58 20.58 -3.18
C ARG A 432 23.12 21.98 -3.55
N GLN A 433 22.24 22.96 -3.63
CA GLN A 433 22.58 24.32 -4.06
C GLN A 433 23.14 25.23 -2.95
N PHE A 434 22.91 24.92 -1.66
CA PHE A 434 23.23 25.84 -0.56
C PHE A 434 24.12 25.23 0.54
N GLU A 435 25.19 25.93 0.93
CA GLU A 435 26.04 25.57 2.08
C GLU A 435 25.67 26.36 3.34
N TRP A 436 24.75 25.82 4.13
CA TRP A 436 24.24 26.49 5.33
C TRP A 436 25.17 26.43 6.57
N LEU A 437 26.16 25.53 6.57
CA LEU A 437 27.02 25.30 7.74
C LEU A 437 28.20 26.28 7.72
N ARG A 438 28.25 27.20 8.69
CA ARG A 438 29.32 28.21 8.76
C ARG A 438 30.67 27.59 9.08
N ARG A 439 31.72 28.10 8.43
CA ARG A 439 33.12 27.83 8.76
C ARG A 439 33.94 29.12 8.74
N ARG A 440 35.06 29.11 9.46
CA ARG A 440 36.07 30.18 9.40
C ARG A 440 37.21 29.72 8.50
N ARG A 441 37.99 30.67 7.98
CA ARG A 441 39.16 30.38 7.14
C ARG A 441 40.24 29.55 7.87
N GLN A 442 40.33 29.66 9.19
CA GLN A 442 41.27 28.89 10.02
C GLN A 442 40.86 27.41 10.20
N CYS A 443 39.63 27.03 9.85
CA CYS A 443 39.15 25.66 10.01
C CYS A 443 39.79 24.74 8.96
N GLY A 444 40.53 23.71 9.39
CA GLY A 444 41.25 22.78 8.51
C GLY A 444 42.75 23.07 8.37
N VAL A 445 43.15 24.33 8.52
CA VAL A 445 44.56 24.75 8.45
C VAL A 445 45.20 24.72 9.84
N GLU A 446 44.69 25.56 10.74
CA GLU A 446 45.24 25.73 12.10
C GLU A 446 44.46 24.95 13.15
N CYS A 447 43.19 24.64 12.86
CA CYS A 447 42.28 23.98 13.80
C CYS A 447 41.58 22.77 13.17
N ARG A 448 41.70 21.61 13.83
CA ARG A 448 41.07 20.34 13.42
C ARG A 448 40.02 19.82 14.41
N ILE A 449 39.64 20.60 15.42
CA ILE A 449 38.70 20.18 16.49
C ILE A 449 37.36 19.69 15.93
N CYS A 450 36.79 20.41 14.96
CA CYS A 450 35.53 19.99 14.35
C CYS A 450 35.66 18.70 13.55
N ALA A 451 36.83 18.43 12.95
CA ALA A 451 37.08 17.20 12.20
C ALA A 451 37.18 15.99 13.14
N THR A 452 37.91 16.13 14.25
CA THR A 452 38.08 15.06 15.24
C THR A 452 36.81 14.78 16.04
N THR A 453 35.99 15.81 16.30
CA THR A 453 34.73 15.65 17.05
C THR A 453 33.56 15.22 16.16
N CYS A 454 33.75 15.10 14.84
CA CYS A 454 32.66 14.75 13.93
C CYS A 454 32.27 13.27 14.10
N PRO A 455 31.04 12.94 14.53
CA PRO A 455 30.64 11.56 14.85
C PRO A 455 30.69 10.61 13.64
N VAL A 456 30.65 11.16 12.43
CA VAL A 456 30.67 10.42 11.16
C VAL A 456 31.92 10.70 10.32
N GLN A 457 32.86 11.50 10.84
CA GLN A 457 34.08 11.95 10.14
C GLN A 457 33.81 12.53 8.74
N ALA A 458 32.72 13.28 8.58
CA ALA A 458 32.34 13.91 7.31
C ALA A 458 33.20 15.15 6.95
N ILE A 459 34.10 15.56 7.84
CA ILE A 459 34.92 16.76 7.69
C ILE A 459 36.33 16.28 7.32
N GLN A 460 36.79 16.71 6.15
CA GLN A 460 38.12 16.40 5.68
C GLN A 460 39.20 17.08 6.53
N PRO A 461 40.44 16.55 6.56
CA PRO A 461 41.58 17.21 7.19
C PRO A 461 41.79 18.65 6.72
N GLU A 462 41.48 18.93 5.45
CA GLU A 462 41.59 20.25 4.81
C GLU A 462 40.47 21.21 5.25
N GLY A 463 39.49 20.73 6.02
CA GLY A 463 38.43 21.54 6.61
C GLY A 463 37.15 21.62 5.78
N GLN A 464 37.04 20.95 4.64
CA GLN A 464 35.81 20.90 3.85
C GLN A 464 34.81 19.88 4.43
N ILE A 465 33.51 20.11 4.22
CA ILE A 465 32.44 19.18 4.63
C ILE A 465 32.01 18.37 3.42
N HIS A 466 32.06 17.05 3.52
CA HIS A 466 31.43 16.18 2.54
C HIS A 466 29.90 16.19 2.70
N PRO A 467 29.12 16.73 1.74
CA PRO A 467 27.67 16.80 1.84
C PRO A 467 27.04 15.41 1.79
N GLY A 468 27.66 14.49 1.06
CA GLY A 468 27.26 13.08 0.97
C GLY A 468 27.55 12.25 2.23
N GLU A 469 28.20 12.80 3.26
CA GLU A 469 28.46 12.13 4.55
C GLU A 469 27.90 12.86 5.77
N CYS A 470 27.77 14.18 5.69
CA CYS A 470 27.29 14.99 6.80
C CYS A 470 25.86 14.62 7.21
N ILE A 471 25.66 14.33 8.50
CA ILE A 471 24.35 14.02 9.10
C ILE A 471 23.65 15.25 9.73
N TYR A 472 24.08 16.48 9.40
CA TYR A 472 23.47 17.71 9.93
C TYR A 472 23.25 17.72 11.45
N CYS A 473 24.22 17.19 12.21
CA CYS A 473 24.09 17.08 13.66
C CYS A 473 24.27 18.41 14.41
N LEU A 474 24.81 19.43 13.72
CA LEU A 474 25.16 20.76 14.25
C LEU A 474 26.24 20.77 15.34
N THR A 475 26.87 19.64 15.70
CA THR A 475 27.96 19.60 16.68
C THR A 475 29.14 20.51 16.29
N CYS A 476 29.48 20.55 15.00
CA CYS A 476 30.52 21.47 14.50
C CYS A 476 30.11 22.95 14.60
N GLN A 477 28.81 23.26 14.47
CA GLN A 477 28.29 24.62 14.63
C GLN A 477 28.26 25.03 16.11
N VAL A 478 27.96 24.10 17.02
CA VAL A 478 28.07 24.35 18.47
C VAL A 478 29.52 24.69 18.82
N ASN A 479 30.48 23.89 18.34
CA ASN A 479 31.90 24.16 18.53
C ASN A 479 32.37 25.47 17.86
N TYR A 480 31.73 25.89 16.77
CA TYR A 480 32.05 27.14 16.06
C TYR A 480 31.71 28.41 16.88
N TYR A 481 30.62 28.36 17.66
CA TYR A 481 30.16 29.46 18.51
C TYR A 481 30.69 29.40 19.96
N ASP A 482 31.31 28.29 20.36
CA ASP A 482 31.87 28.10 21.70
C ASP A 482 33.20 28.87 21.85
N ASP A 483 33.21 29.85 22.73
CA ASP A 483 34.37 30.72 22.99
C ASP A 483 35.44 30.08 23.88
N HIS A 484 35.16 28.92 24.49
CA HIS A 484 36.12 28.12 25.23
C HIS A 484 36.77 27.01 24.40
N LEU A 485 36.18 26.66 23.23
CA LEU A 485 36.71 25.62 22.34
C LEU A 485 37.28 26.16 21.02
N CYS A 486 36.68 27.19 20.43
CA CYS A 486 37.10 27.70 19.13
C CYS A 486 38.34 28.60 19.26
N PRO A 487 39.53 28.25 18.71
CA PRO A 487 40.76 29.02 18.94
C PRO A 487 40.66 30.52 18.60
N PRO A 488 40.05 30.93 17.47
CA PRO A 488 39.84 32.35 17.18
C PRO A 488 38.96 33.09 18.20
N LEU A 489 38.00 32.41 18.83
CA LEU A 489 37.15 33.00 19.87
C LEU A 489 37.85 33.03 21.23
N ILE A 490 38.62 31.99 21.55
CA ILE A 490 39.47 31.96 22.75
C ILE A 490 40.43 33.15 22.72
N GLN A 491 41.11 33.38 21.59
CA GLN A 491 42.01 34.54 21.44
C GLN A 491 41.27 35.88 21.60
N ARG A 492 40.06 36.01 21.05
CA ARG A 492 39.24 37.22 21.22
C ARG A 492 38.81 37.43 22.66
N ARG A 493 38.38 36.37 23.35
CA ARG A 493 37.98 36.42 24.76
C ARG A 493 39.18 36.80 25.64
N GLN A 494 40.31 36.12 25.49
CA GLN A 494 41.53 36.42 26.24
C GLN A 494 42.00 37.87 26.03
N ARG A 495 41.92 38.40 24.80
CA ARG A 495 42.22 39.82 24.53
C ARG A 495 41.24 40.76 25.23
N ARG A 496 39.95 40.44 25.24
CA ARG A 496 38.92 41.22 25.94
C ARG A 496 39.14 41.19 27.45
N GLU A 497 39.34 40.01 28.03
CA GLU A 497 39.62 39.83 29.47
C GLU A 497 40.89 40.59 29.90
N ARG A 498 41.97 40.53 29.09
CA ARG A 498 43.19 41.33 29.36
C ARG A 498 42.91 42.83 29.32
N ARG A 499 42.14 43.32 28.35
CA ARG A 499 41.76 44.75 28.26
C ARG A 499 40.91 45.18 29.45
N GLU A 500 39.94 44.35 29.85
CA GLU A 500 39.09 44.62 31.02
C GLU A 500 39.89 44.60 32.33
N ALA A 501 40.84 43.67 32.48
CA ALA A 501 41.74 43.63 33.62
C ALA A 501 42.64 44.88 33.69
N MET A 502 43.22 45.30 32.56
CA MET A 502 44.01 46.54 32.49
C MET A 502 43.17 47.78 32.81
N ALA A 503 41.93 47.86 32.30
CA ALA A 503 41.02 48.96 32.60
C ALA A 503 40.61 49.00 34.08
N ARG A 504 40.34 47.85 34.69
CA ARG A 504 40.07 47.74 36.14
C ARG A 504 41.26 48.20 36.98
N ALA A 505 42.46 47.71 36.66
CA ALA A 505 43.69 48.13 37.35
C ALA A 505 43.97 49.64 37.20
N ALA A 506 43.69 50.22 36.03
CA ALA A 506 43.81 51.66 35.81
C ALA A 506 42.78 52.47 36.63
N ALA A 507 41.54 51.99 36.71
CA ALA A 507 40.47 52.62 37.51
C ALA A 507 40.76 52.55 39.01
N GLU A 508 41.25 51.40 39.51
CA GLU A 508 41.69 51.23 40.91
C GLU A 508 42.84 52.18 41.25
N LYS A 509 43.83 52.32 40.35
CA LYS A 509 44.95 53.26 40.54
C LYS A 509 44.50 54.71 40.56
N ALA A 510 43.54 55.10 39.72
CA ALA A 510 42.97 56.44 39.70
C ALA A 510 42.15 56.74 40.97
N ALA A 511 41.38 55.76 41.47
CA ALA A 511 40.64 55.89 42.72
C ALA A 511 41.59 56.05 43.93
N ALA A 512 42.70 55.30 43.96
CA ALA A 512 43.72 55.43 45.00
C ALA A 512 44.46 56.78 44.96
N ALA A 513 44.66 57.36 43.77
CA ALA A 513 45.30 58.67 43.61
C ALA A 513 44.37 59.87 43.88
N GLY A 514 43.04 59.66 43.86
CA GLY A 514 42.03 60.68 44.12
C GLY A 514 41.50 60.74 45.55
N ALA A 515 41.99 59.89 46.46
CA ALA A 515 41.66 59.98 47.88
C ALA A 515 42.36 61.21 48.49
N PRO A 516 41.64 62.17 49.10
CA PRO A 516 42.29 63.31 49.74
C PRO A 516 43.11 62.81 50.93
N ALA A 517 44.35 63.27 51.02
CA ALA A 517 45.16 63.13 52.22
C ALA A 517 44.48 63.93 53.35
N GLY A 518 43.63 63.28 54.15
CA GLY A 518 43.41 63.72 55.52
C GLY A 518 44.74 63.51 56.25
N GLY A 519 45.40 64.51 56.82
CA GLY A 519 44.84 65.69 57.48
C GLY A 519 44.93 65.43 58.97
N ASP A 520 46.16 65.42 59.49
CA ASP A 520 46.51 65.56 60.91
C ASP A 520 47.60 66.64 61.01
#